data_AF-A0A9D0IJQ8-F1
#
_entry.id   AF-A0A9D0IJQ8-F1
#
_cell.length_a   1.000
_cell.length_b   1.000
_cell.length_c   1.000
_cell.angle_alpha   90.00
_cell.angle_beta   90.00
_cell.angle_gamma   90.00
#
_symmetry.space_group_name_H-M   'P 1'
#
loop_
_entity.id
_entity.type
_entity.pdbx_description
1 polymer ?
#
loop_
_entity_poly.entity_id
_entity_poly.type
_entity_poly.pdbx_seq_one_letter_code
_entity_poly.pdbx_strand_id
1 'polypeptide(L)'
;MKCISLFLVMVSVLLTGPLSAAPLSFPMGKQAAENPDQRPKTERLNRIVAAVNDDVVLASELDKREAMVISQLREQQAQIPDRKALRKQVL
;
A
#
# COMPACT_ATOMS: atom_id res chain seq x y z
N MET A 1 -3.97 -59.57 1.43
CA MET A 1 -4.85 -60.59 2.05
C MET A 1 -5.77 -59.87 3.03
N LYS A 2 -7.08 -60.06 2.84
CA LYS A 2 -8.19 -60.04 3.81
C LYS A 2 -8.22 -58.92 4.88
N CYS A 3 -9.19 -57.99 4.84
CA CYS A 3 -10.62 -58.16 5.18
C CYS A 3 -10.87 -58.03 6.69
N ILE A 4 -12.06 -57.48 7.02
CA ILE A 4 -12.77 -57.50 8.32
C ILE A 4 -12.41 -56.31 9.22
N SER A 5 -13.33 -55.46 9.72
CA SER A 5 -14.79 -55.51 9.85
C SER A 5 -15.26 -54.05 9.94
N LEU A 6 -16.13 -53.54 9.07
CA LEU A 6 -17.59 -53.54 9.25
C LEU A 6 -18.03 -53.80 10.70
N PHE A 7 -18.18 -52.75 11.51
CA PHE A 7 -19.10 -52.77 12.64
C PHE A 7 -19.69 -51.36 12.83
N LEU A 8 -21.02 -51.34 12.89
CA LEU A 8 -21.88 -50.28 13.44
C LEU A 8 -22.12 -49.02 12.60
N VAL A 9 -22.98 -49.23 11.60
CA VAL A 9 -24.17 -48.37 11.43
C VAL A 9 -24.94 -48.35 12.75
N MET A 10 -25.00 -47.21 13.44
CA MET A 10 -26.21 -46.66 14.09
C MET A 10 -25.87 -45.55 15.09
N VAL A 11 -26.78 -44.57 15.13
CA VAL A 11 -27.12 -43.67 16.25
C VAL A 11 -26.69 -42.19 16.12
N SER A 12 -27.74 -41.36 16.07
CA SER A 12 -27.85 -39.92 16.38
C SER A 12 -27.48 -38.93 15.28
N VAL A 13 -28.44 -38.46 14.47
CA VAL A 13 -29.45 -37.43 14.81
C VAL A 13 -28.81 -36.14 15.32
N LEU A 14 -28.75 -35.17 14.39
CA LEU A 14 -28.89 -33.73 14.53
C LEU A 14 -28.07 -33.01 15.61
N LEU A 15 -27.01 -32.33 15.16
CA LEU A 15 -26.70 -31.00 15.69
C LEU A 15 -26.12 -30.08 14.59
N THR A 16 -26.92 -29.82 13.55
CA THR A 16 -26.70 -28.68 12.65
C THR A 16 -27.08 -27.40 13.39
N GLY A 17 -26.16 -26.85 14.17
CA GLY A 17 -26.29 -25.50 14.70
C GLY A 17 -26.05 -24.49 13.57
N PRO A 18 -26.96 -23.53 13.31
CA PRO A 18 -26.62 -22.43 12.43
C PRO A 18 -25.57 -21.56 13.14
N LEU A 19 -24.38 -21.44 12.55
CA LEU A 19 -23.49 -20.31 12.85
C LEU A 19 -24.25 -19.04 12.46
N SER A 20 -24.90 -18.43 13.44
CA SER A 20 -25.53 -17.12 13.28
C SER A 20 -24.41 -16.10 13.11
N ALA A 21 -24.08 -15.79 11.86
CA ALA A 21 -23.23 -14.67 11.50
C ALA A 21 -23.97 -13.38 11.87
N ALA A 22 -23.73 -12.88 13.09
CA ALA A 22 -24.20 -11.56 13.48
C ALA A 22 -23.51 -10.54 12.57
N PRO A 23 -24.25 -9.65 11.89
CA PRO A 23 -23.61 -8.56 11.16
C PRO A 23 -22.88 -7.70 12.19
N LEU A 24 -21.58 -7.49 11.97
CA LEU A 24 -20.83 -6.44 12.67
C LEU A 24 -21.45 -5.11 12.26
N SER A 25 -22.47 -4.68 13.02
CA SER A 25 -23.02 -3.34 12.92
C SER A 25 -21.98 -2.40 13.51
N PHE A 26 -21.11 -1.85 12.67
CA PHE A 26 -20.32 -0.70 13.07
C PHE A 26 -21.30 0.39 13.51
N PRO A 27 -21.20 0.91 14.75
CA PRO A 27 -22.00 2.06 15.13
C PRO A 27 -21.59 3.20 14.21
N MET A 28 -22.41 3.47 13.19
CA MET A 28 -22.31 4.68 12.39
C MET A 28 -22.51 5.81 13.39
N GLY A 29 -21.39 6.41 13.84
CA GLY A 29 -21.41 7.52 14.77
C GLY A 29 -22.40 8.56 14.24
N LYS A 30 -23.26 9.07 15.13
CA LYS A 30 -24.17 10.18 14.84
C LYS A 30 -23.44 11.19 13.95
N GLN A 31 -23.91 11.33 12.71
CA GLN A 31 -23.50 12.43 11.85
C GLN A 31 -24.01 13.71 12.51
N ALA A 32 -23.18 14.27 13.38
CA ALA A 32 -23.35 15.62 13.87
C ALA A 32 -23.15 16.55 12.67
N ALA A 33 -24.20 17.31 12.34
CA ALA A 33 -24.24 18.44 11.42
C ALA A 33 -22.99 18.59 10.52
N GLU A 34 -23.11 18.10 9.29
CA GLU A 34 -22.14 18.27 8.22
C GLU A 34 -21.85 19.77 8.03
N ASN A 35 -20.70 20.22 8.52
CA ASN A 35 -20.18 21.53 8.18
C ASN A 35 -19.86 21.48 6.66
N PRO A 36 -20.49 22.30 5.80
CA PRO A 36 -20.36 22.20 4.34
C PRO A 36 -18.93 22.36 3.82
N ASP A 37 -17.98 22.76 4.67
CA ASP A 37 -16.56 22.87 4.37
C ASP A 37 -15.74 21.58 4.61
N GLN A 38 -16.33 20.51 5.14
CA GLN A 38 -15.64 19.23 5.35
C GLN A 38 -15.68 18.33 4.10
N ARG A 39 -15.18 18.85 2.97
CA ARG A 39 -14.81 17.97 1.85
C ARG A 39 -13.55 17.19 2.26
N PRO A 40 -13.46 15.87 1.98
CA PRO A 40 -12.24 15.13 2.25
C PRO A 40 -11.08 15.81 1.53
N LYS A 41 -10.11 16.31 2.31
CA LYS A 41 -8.92 16.97 1.79
C LYS A 41 -7.99 15.90 1.22
N THR A 42 -7.99 15.74 -0.10
CA THR A 42 -7.06 14.82 -0.78
C THR A 42 -5.65 15.41 -0.78
N GLU A 43 -4.73 14.74 -0.08
CA GLU A 43 -3.30 15.05 -0.12
C GLU A 43 -2.57 14.10 -1.09
N ARG A 44 -1.60 14.62 -1.84
CA ARG A 44 -0.78 13.79 -2.74
C ARG A 44 0.33 13.12 -1.94
N LEU A 45 0.41 11.80 -2.06
CA LEU A 45 1.49 11.04 -1.45
C LEU A 45 2.80 11.18 -2.24
N ASN A 46 3.91 11.26 -1.50
CA ASN A 46 5.24 11.20 -2.07
C ASN A 46 5.59 9.78 -2.52
N ARG A 47 5.99 9.61 -3.77
CA ARG A 47 6.18 8.30 -4.40
C ARG A 47 7.60 7.76 -4.15
N ILE A 48 7.74 6.45 -3.93
CA ILE A 48 9.04 5.76 -3.96
C ILE A 48 9.47 5.56 -5.42
N VAL A 49 10.71 5.94 -5.75
CA VAL A 49 11.26 5.85 -7.12
C VAL A 49 12.30 4.74 -7.28
N ALA A 50 12.92 4.31 -6.19
CA ALA A 50 13.85 3.18 -6.14
C ALA A 50 13.90 2.58 -4.73
N ALA A 51 14.30 1.31 -4.64
CA ALA A 51 14.68 0.64 -3.41
C ALA A 51 16.13 0.15 -3.55
N VAL A 52 16.96 0.41 -2.55
CA VAL A 52 18.40 0.13 -2.57
C VAL A 52 18.76 -0.54 -1.26
N ASN A 53 19.12 -1.82 -1.32
CA ASN A 53 19.28 -2.66 -0.13
C ASN A 53 18.02 -2.60 0.74
N ASP A 54 18.14 -2.06 1.96
CA ASP A 54 17.04 -1.94 2.94
C ASP A 54 16.44 -0.52 3.00
N ASP A 55 16.86 0.39 2.10
CA ASP A 55 16.42 1.79 2.04
C ASP A 55 15.57 2.10 0.79
N VAL A 56 14.81 3.20 0.86
CA VAL A 56 13.98 3.70 -0.25
C VAL A 56 14.37 5.12 -0.65
N VAL A 57 14.37 5.39 -1.96
CA VAL A 57 14.54 6.75 -2.50
C VAL A 57 13.17 7.32 -2.86
N LEU A 58 12.86 8.50 -2.31
CA LEU A 58 11.61 9.21 -2.59
C LEU A 58 11.72 10.08 -3.84
N ALA A 59 10.60 10.32 -4.51
CA ALA A 59 10.52 11.19 -5.69
C ALA A 59 11.00 12.60 -5.37
N SER A 60 10.55 13.16 -4.24
CA SER A 60 11.00 14.48 -3.80
C SER A 60 12.50 14.54 -3.50
N GLU A 61 13.10 13.43 -3.08
CA GLU A 61 14.53 13.38 -2.77
C GLU A 61 15.36 13.32 -4.05
N LEU A 62 14.95 12.48 -5.00
CA LEU A 62 15.54 12.45 -6.33
C LEU A 62 15.47 13.83 -7.00
N ASP A 63 14.34 14.51 -6.93
CA ASP A 63 14.18 15.86 -7.51
C ASP A 63 15.13 16.89 -6.84
N LYS A 64 15.35 16.79 -5.52
CA LYS A 64 16.33 17.63 -4.81
C LYS A 64 17.76 17.35 -5.26
N ARG A 65 18.13 16.07 -5.43
CA ARG A 65 19.45 15.66 -5.89
C ARG A 65 19.69 16.09 -7.34
N GLU A 66 18.70 15.91 -8.22
CA GLU A 66 18.73 16.42 -9.61
C GLU A 66 19.01 17.94 -9.61
N ALA A 67 18.30 18.71 -8.78
CA ALA A 67 18.49 20.16 -8.70
C ALA A 67 19.89 20.58 -8.22
N MET A 68 20.45 19.88 -7.23
CA MET A 68 21.81 20.13 -6.74
C MET A 68 22.85 19.89 -7.83
N VAL A 69 22.76 18.76 -8.54
CA VAL A 69 23.69 18.42 -9.63
C VAL A 69 23.59 19.46 -10.76
N ILE A 70 22.37 19.88 -11.12
CA ILE A 70 22.17 20.91 -12.14
C ILE A 70 22.80 22.24 -11.70
N SER A 71 22.69 22.64 -10.43
CA SER A 71 23.33 23.86 -9.93
C SER A 71 24.85 23.80 -10.11
N GLN A 72 25.45 22.68 -9.71
CA GLN A 72 26.90 22.46 -9.83
C GLN A 72 27.36 22.48 -11.30
N LEU A 73 26.64 21.81 -12.21
CA LEU A 73 26.97 21.81 -13.63
C LEU A 73 26.89 23.23 -14.24
N ARG A 74 25.90 24.03 -13.82
CA ARG A 74 25.79 25.43 -14.28
C ARG A 74 26.95 26.28 -13.79
N GLU A 75 27.34 26.14 -12.52
CA GLU A 75 28.50 26.85 -11.95
C GLU A 75 29.79 26.51 -12.68
N GLN A 76 29.94 25.25 -13.10
CA GLN A 76 31.08 24.76 -13.88
C GLN A 76 30.99 25.10 -15.38
N GLN A 77 29.91 25.74 -15.83
CA GLN A 77 29.61 25.96 -17.25
C GLN A 77 29.63 24.67 -18.08
N ALA A 78 29.34 23.54 -17.43
CA ALA A 78 29.29 22.23 -18.06
C ALA A 78 27.96 22.03 -18.80
N GLN A 79 27.97 21.15 -19.79
CA GLN A 79 26.77 20.82 -20.54
C GLN A 79 25.78 20.04 -19.65
N ILE A 80 24.54 20.52 -19.57
CA ILE A 80 23.48 19.85 -18.81
C ILE A 80 22.93 18.70 -19.67
N PRO A 81 23.00 17.44 -19.21
CA PRO A 81 22.47 16.30 -19.94
C PRO A 81 20.94 16.34 -20.01
N ASP A 82 20.36 15.56 -20.93
CA ASP A 82 18.91 15.37 -20.98
C ASP A 82 18.38 14.85 -19.63
N ARG A 83 17.17 15.26 -19.26
CA ARG A 83 16.57 14.94 -17.96
C ARG A 83 16.52 13.43 -17.69
N LYS A 84 16.23 12.61 -18.71
CA LYS A 84 16.19 11.15 -18.54
C LYS A 84 17.58 10.58 -18.27
N ALA A 85 18.60 11.11 -18.92
CA ALA A 85 19.98 10.69 -18.71
C ALA A 85 20.47 11.12 -17.32
N LEU A 86 20.22 12.38 -16.94
CA LEU A 86 20.54 12.90 -15.60
C LEU A 86 19.90 12.04 -14.51
N ARG A 87 18.59 11.80 -14.62
CA ARG A 87 17.83 11.03 -13.63
C ARG A 87 18.36 9.61 -13.45
N LYS A 88 18.82 8.98 -14.52
CA LYS A 88 19.45 7.65 -14.48
C LYS A 88 20.83 7.62 -13.82
N GLN A 89 21.55 8.74 -13.82
CA GLN A 89 22.86 8.84 -13.18
C GLN A 89 22.75 9.16 -11.69
N VAL A 90 21.67 9.84 -11.28
CA VAL A 90 21.42 10.23 -9.88
C VAL A 90 20.81 9.08 -9.06
N LEU A 91 20.07 8.18 -9.70
CA LEU A 91 19.58 6.93 -9.13
C LEU A 91 20.67 5.85 -9.17
#